data_AF-A0A9N9CAR2-F1
#
_entry.id   AF-A0A9N9CAR2-F1
#
_cell.length_a   1.000
_cell.length_b   1.000
_cell.length_c   1.000
_cell.angle_alpha   90.00
_cell.angle_beta   90.00
_cell.angle_gamma   90.00
#
_symmetry.space_group_name_H-M   'P 1'
#
loop_
_entity.id
_entity.type
_entity.pdbx_description
1 polymer ?
#
loop_
_entity_poly.entity_id
_entity_poly.type
_entity_poly.pdbx_seq_one_letter_code
_entity_poly.pdbx_strand_id
1 'polypeptide(L)'
;MNLKSLQDGISEKFKIQKKRYKMTAQEMHIELKEFVQSEEIDNNDILQVSTIHNWIGRYSREFYHEGTLIALEIFNANGFSSNGEL
;
A
#
# COMPACT_ATOMS: atom_id res chain seq x y z
N MET A 1 2.65 -14.04 -30.15
CA MET A 1 2.49 -13.72 -28.72
C MET A 1 1.10 -14.18 -28.28
N ASN A 2 0.98 -14.99 -27.23
CA ASN A 2 -0.29 -15.59 -26.80
C ASN A 2 -0.88 -14.80 -25.60
N LEU A 3 -2.21 -14.67 -25.52
CA LEU A 3 -2.91 -14.00 -24.43
C LEU A 3 -2.52 -14.54 -23.04
N LYS A 4 -2.28 -15.85 -22.93
CA LYS A 4 -1.82 -16.49 -21.69
C LYS A 4 -0.42 -16.02 -21.30
N SER A 5 0.52 -15.98 -22.25
CA SER A 5 1.88 -15.47 -22.00
C SER A 5 1.91 -13.98 -21.65
N LEU A 6 0.94 -13.20 -22.14
CA LEU A 6 0.79 -11.79 -21.78
C LEU A 6 0.23 -11.63 -20.36
N GLN A 7 -0.79 -12.42 -19.99
CA GLN A 7 -1.37 -12.43 -18.65
C GLN A 7 -0.37 -12.91 -17.59
N ASP A 8 0.41 -13.96 -17.89
CA ASP A 8 1.45 -14.46 -16.99
C ASP A 8 2.54 -13.41 -16.77
N GLY A 9 2.97 -12.72 -17.84
CA GLY A 9 3.95 -11.63 -17.75
C GLY A 9 3.44 -10.42 -16.96
N ILE A 10 2.15 -10.08 -17.08
CA ILE A 10 1.51 -9.02 -16.31
C ILE A 10 1.40 -9.43 -14.83
N SER A 11 0.92 -10.65 -14.55
CA SER A 11 0.78 -11.20 -13.19
C SER A 11 2.11 -11.24 -12.44
N GLU A 12 3.19 -11.69 -13.09
CA GLU A 12 4.53 -11.71 -12.50
C GLU A 12 5.07 -10.29 -12.26
N LYS A 13 4.85 -9.35 -13.18
CA LYS A 13 5.20 -7.93 -12.94
C LYS A 13 4.46 -7.35 -11.75
N PHE A 14 3.17 -7.64 -11.59
CA PHE A 14 2.38 -7.19 -10.44
C PHE A 14 2.84 -7.83 -9.13
N LYS A 15 3.22 -9.12 -9.12
CA LYS A 15 3.79 -9.78 -7.93
C LYS A 15 5.13 -9.18 -7.53
N ILE A 16 6.02 -8.94 -8.50
CA ILE A 16 7.34 -8.33 -8.27
C ILE A 16 7.19 -6.91 -7.71
N GLN A 17 6.27 -6.12 -8.26
CA GLN A 17 5.96 -4.78 -7.73
C GLN A 17 5.36 -4.85 -6.33
N LYS A 18 4.38 -5.73 -6.09
CA LYS A 18 3.76 -5.89 -4.75
C LYS A 18 4.77 -6.29 -3.68
N LYS A 19 5.78 -7.10 -4.04
CA LYS A 19 6.87 -7.50 -3.14
C LYS A 19 7.82 -6.33 -2.80
N ARG A 20 7.94 -5.32 -3.67
CA ARG A 20 8.75 -4.11 -3.42
C ARG A 20 8.05 -3.06 -2.55
N TYR A 21 6.73 -3.09 -2.40
CA TYR A 21 5.96 -2.04 -1.70
C TYR A 21 5.42 -2.41 -0.32
N LYS A 22 5.59 -3.66 0.14
CA LYS A 22 5.19 -4.05 1.51
C LYS A 22 6.42 -4.24 2.38
N MET A 23 6.80 -3.16 3.05
CA MET A 23 7.79 -3.18 4.14
C MET A 23 7.05 -3.19 5.48
N THR A 24 7.44 -4.09 6.37
CA THR A 24 6.96 -4.14 7.75
C THR A 24 7.60 -3.01 8.57
N ALA A 25 7.00 -2.67 9.72
CA ALA A 25 7.58 -1.69 10.63
C ALA A 25 8.97 -2.12 11.13
N GLN A 26 9.19 -3.43 11.31
CA GLN A 26 10.48 -4.00 11.68
C GLN A 26 11.52 -3.82 10.58
N GLU A 27 11.18 -4.16 9.33
CA GLU A 27 12.08 -3.98 8.18
C GLU A 27 12.45 -2.51 8.00
N MET A 28 11.46 -1.60 8.10
CA MET A 28 11.70 -0.16 8.02
C MET A 28 12.63 0.33 9.15
N HIS A 29 12.43 -0.16 10.37
CA HIS A 29 13.32 0.18 11.48
C HIS A 29 14.75 -0.38 11.30
N ILE A 30 14.92 -1.50 10.60
CA ILE A 30 16.24 -2.05 10.27
C ILE A 30 16.91 -1.14 9.23
N GLU A 31 16.23 -0.78 8.15
CA GLU A 31 16.77 0.14 7.14
C GLU A 31 17.13 1.51 7.73
N LEU A 32 16.30 2.05 8.64
CA LEU A 32 16.63 3.29 9.35
C LEU A 32 17.93 3.21 10.14
N LYS A 33 18.28 2.03 10.69
CA LYS A 33 19.57 1.83 11.35
C LYS A 33 20.74 1.82 10.38
N GLU A 34 20.54 1.40 9.14
CA GLU A 34 21.59 1.46 8.11
C GLU A 34 21.91 2.91 7.78
N PHE A 35 20.91 3.80 7.73
CA PHE A 35 21.12 5.24 7.52
C PHE A 35 21.81 5.94 8.71
N VAL A 36 21.63 5.43 9.94
CA VAL A 36 22.42 5.90 11.10
C VAL A 36 23.89 5.49 10.95
N GLN A 37 24.15 4.27 10.46
CA GLN A 37 25.51 3.79 10.24
C GLN A 37 26.24 4.57 9.14
N SER A 38 25.52 5.09 8.14
CA SER A 38 26.06 5.98 7.11
C SER A 38 26.11 7.46 7.52
N GLU A 39 25.76 7.80 8.76
CA GLU A 39 25.69 9.16 9.29
C GLU A 39 24.71 10.08 8.53
N GLU A 40 23.75 9.51 7.80
CA GLU A 40 22.73 10.25 7.07
C GLU A 40 21.62 10.78 7.99
N ILE A 41 21.36 10.11 9.11
CA ILE A 41 20.39 10.51 10.13
C ILE A 41 20.92 10.24 11.55
N ASP A 42 20.43 10.99 12.54
CA ASP A 42 20.79 10.77 13.94
C ASP A 42 20.03 9.55 14.51
N ASN A 43 20.67 8.80 15.41
CA ASN A 43 20.04 7.66 16.07
C ASN A 43 18.80 8.05 16.89
N ASN A 44 18.76 9.26 17.44
CA ASN A 44 17.61 9.78 18.18
C ASN A 44 16.42 10.10 17.27
N ASP A 45 16.64 10.20 15.96
CA ASP A 45 15.58 10.41 14.97
C ASP A 45 14.90 9.10 14.55
N ILE A 46 15.46 7.94 14.93
CA ILE A 46 14.79 6.65 14.72
C ILE A 46 13.61 6.50 15.68
N LEU A 47 12.41 6.49 15.10
CA LEU A 47 11.18 6.18 15.81
C LEU A 47 11.14 4.71 16.25
N GLN A 48 10.56 4.44 17.41
CA GLN A 48 10.27 3.08 17.89
C GLN A 48 9.40 2.32 16.87
N VAL A 49 9.61 1.00 16.78
CA VAL A 49 8.85 0.11 15.87
C VAL A 49 7.33 0.24 16.06
N SER A 50 6.87 0.39 17.30
CA SER A 50 5.43 0.59 17.60
C SER A 50 4.89 1.88 16.99
N THR A 51 5.67 2.96 17.01
CA THR A 51 5.31 4.24 16.39
C THR A 51 5.23 4.11 14.88
N ILE A 52 6.24 3.48 14.26
CA ILE A 52 6.26 3.22 12.80
C ILE A 52 5.04 2.38 12.41
N HIS A 53 4.74 1.31 13.15
CA HIS A 53 3.58 0.46 12.92
C HIS A 53 2.26 1.25 13.01
N ASN A 54 2.11 2.08 14.04
CA ASN A 54 0.93 2.90 14.23
C ASN A 54 0.74 3.92 13.09
N TRP A 55 1.83 4.50 12.58
CA TRP A 55 1.81 5.43 11.45
C TRP A 55 1.40 4.72 10.16
N ILE A 56 2.05 3.59 9.84
CA ILE A 56 1.66 2.76 8.69
C ILE A 56 0.17 2.40 8.76
N GLY A 57 -0.29 1.97 9.94
CA GLY A 57 -1.69 1.63 10.16
C GLY A 57 -2.64 2.81 9.97
N ARG A 58 -2.27 4.00 10.45
CA ARG A 58 -3.06 5.22 10.30
C ARG A 58 -3.19 5.63 8.84
N TYR A 59 -2.07 5.82 8.14
CA TYR A 59 -2.08 6.25 6.74
C TYR A 59 -2.72 5.21 5.83
N SER A 60 -2.54 3.91 6.10
CA SER A 60 -3.23 2.86 5.33
C SER A 60 -4.74 2.97 5.48
N ARG A 61 -5.24 3.17 6.71
CA ARG A 61 -6.69 3.32 6.95
C ARG A 61 -7.26 4.55 6.26
N GLU A 62 -6.57 5.69 6.37
CA GLU A 62 -6.98 6.94 5.70
C GLU A 62 -7.01 6.74 4.17
N PHE A 63 -5.95 6.15 3.59
CA PHE A 63 -5.89 5.87 2.16
C PHE A 63 -7.04 4.94 1.69
N TYR A 64 -7.31 3.86 2.42
CA TYR A 64 -8.41 2.95 2.08
C TYR A 64 -9.78 3.61 2.26
N HIS A 65 -9.94 4.49 3.25
CA HIS A 65 -11.18 5.24 3.46
C HIS A 65 -11.46 6.17 2.27
N GLU A 66 -10.49 6.98 1.85
CA GLU A 66 -10.61 7.87 0.69
C GLU A 66 -10.90 7.08 -0.59
N GLY A 67 -10.15 5.99 -0.82
CA GLY A 67 -10.40 5.11 -1.97
C GLY A 67 -11.81 4.50 -1.97
N THR A 68 -12.35 4.17 -0.78
CA THR A 68 -13.73 3.67 -0.63
C THR A 68 -14.75 4.75 -0.95
N LEU A 69 -14.55 5.99 -0.47
CA LEU A 69 -15.44 7.11 -0.77
C LEU A 69 -15.49 7.40 -2.26
N ILE A 70 -14.33 7.48 -2.92
CA ILE A 70 -14.23 7.69 -4.37
C ILE A 70 -14.94 6.56 -5.14
N ALA A 71 -14.75 5.30 -4.73
CA ALA A 71 -15.42 4.17 -5.36
C ALA A 71 -16.95 4.24 -5.22
N LEU A 72 -17.45 4.67 -4.06
CA LEU A 72 -18.88 4.87 -3.81
C LEU A 72 -19.45 6.02 -4.65
N GLU A 73 -18.74 7.14 -4.75
CA GLU A 73 -19.12 8.27 -5.60
C GLU A 73 -19.21 7.86 -7.07
N ILE A 74 -18.20 7.13 -7.57
CA ILE A 74 -18.18 6.60 -8.94
C ILE A 74 -19.33 5.60 -9.14
N PHE A 75 -19.60 4.72 -8.18
CA PHE A 75 -20.70 3.76 -8.26
C PHE A 75 -22.07 4.47 -8.36
N ASN A 76 -22.28 5.48 -7.52
CA ASN A 76 -23.51 6.27 -7.50
C ASN A 76 -23.66 7.13 -8.77
N ALA A 77 -22.58 7.73 -9.27
CA ALA A 77 -22.58 8.56 -10.48
C ALA A 77 -22.80 7.75 -11.77
N ASN A 78 -22.36 6.49 -11.80
CA ASN A 78 -22.54 5.60 -12.95
C ASN A 78 -23.92 4.93 -13.02
N GLY A 79 -24.86 5.31 -12.16
CA GLY A 79 -26.28 4.99 -12.35
C GLY A 79 -26.61 3.50 -12.38
N PHE A 80 -25.93 2.65 -11.60
CA PHE A 80 -26.47 1.33 -11.27
C PHE A 80 -27.69 1.52 -10.37
N SER A 81 -28.81 1.90 -11.00
CA SER A 81 -30.14 1.80 -10.43
C SER A 81 -30.34 0.32 -10.12
N SER A 82 -30.31 -0.03 -8.84
CA SER A 82 -30.81 -1.31 -8.37
C SER A 82 -32.32 -1.34 -8.60
N ASN A 83 -32.74 -1.55 -9.85
CA ASN A 83 -34.09 -1.98 -10.16
C ASN A 83 -34.14 -3.48 -9.84
N GLY A 84 -34.07 -3.79 -8.54
CA GLY A 84 -34.54 -5.06 -8.01
C GLY A 84 -36.05 -4.91 -7.84
N GLU A 85 -36.80 -5.25 -8.89
CA GLU A 85 -38.22 -5.52 -8.77
C GLU A 85 -38.40 -6.77 -7.89
N LEU A 86 -39.22 -6.63 -6.84
CA LEU A 86 -39.80 -7.72 -6.03
C LEU A 86 -41.12 -8.19 -6.66
#